data_AF-A0A8C4M3H6-F1
#
_entry.id   AF-A0A8C4M3H6-F1
#
_cell.length_a   1.000
_cell.length_b   1.000
_cell.length_c   1.000
_cell.angle_alpha   90.00
_cell.angle_beta   90.00
_cell.angle_gamma   90.00
#
_symmetry.space_group_name_H-M   'P 1'
#
loop_
_entity.id
_entity.type
_entity.pdbx_description
1 polymer ?
#
loop_
_entity_poly.entity_id
_entity_poly.type
_entity_poly.pdbx_seq_one_letter_code
_entity_poly.pdbx_strand_id
1 'polypeptide(L)'
;MCRVLSTVFLLSGAESSGDMDVLLTHPSFTSESTKQPKLLHRVVEQLQKVHFITDTLSKGETKFMGVCQLPSKNDGKERPHRRIDIRLIPKDQYYCGVLYFTGSDIFNKNMRAHALEKGFTINEYTIRPLGVTGAYLCPRERQCRHLERKLFSKILQFGTSALS
;
A
#
# COMPACT_ATOMS: atom_id res chain seq x y z
N MET A 1 20.30 7.81 -6.71
CA MET A 1 19.55 6.63 -7.21
C MET A 1 18.34 6.40 -6.31
N CYS A 2 17.13 6.75 -6.76
CA CYS A 2 15.90 6.31 -6.08
C CYS A 2 15.74 4.81 -6.34
N ARG A 3 16.11 3.97 -5.38
CA ARG A 3 15.70 2.57 -5.39
C ARG A 3 14.20 2.54 -5.08
N VAL A 4 13.37 2.33 -6.10
CA VAL A 4 11.97 1.93 -5.94
C VAL A 4 12.02 0.52 -5.37
N LEU A 5 12.04 0.40 -4.05
CA LEU A 5 11.94 -0.90 -3.40
C LEU A 5 10.45 -1.24 -3.31
N SER A 6 10.08 -2.32 -4.00
CA SER A 6 8.77 -2.99 -3.99
C SER A 6 7.66 -2.26 -4.74
N THR A 7 7.63 -2.41 -6.06
CA THR A 7 6.39 -2.29 -6.84
C THR A 7 5.51 -3.48 -6.47
N VAL A 8 4.50 -3.28 -5.63
CA VAL A 8 3.51 -4.31 -5.34
C VAL A 8 2.54 -4.36 -6.53
N PHE A 9 2.89 -5.13 -7.55
CA PHE A 9 2.00 -5.42 -8.66
C PHE A 9 1.35 -6.77 -8.36
N LEU A 10 0.02 -6.80 -8.22
CA LEU A 10 -0.80 -8.03 -8.24
C LEU A 10 -0.41 -9.10 -7.21
N LEU A 11 -0.57 -8.83 -5.91
CA LEU A 11 -0.42 -9.88 -4.89
C LEU A 11 -1.62 -10.87 -4.80
N SER A 12 -2.69 -10.65 -5.57
CA SER A 12 -3.88 -11.51 -5.59
C SER A 12 -3.77 -12.72 -6.53
N GLY A 13 -2.74 -12.81 -7.38
CA GLY A 13 -2.55 -13.95 -8.29
C GLY A 13 -3.63 -14.08 -9.39
N ALA A 14 -4.43 -13.03 -9.62
CA ALA A 14 -5.49 -13.03 -10.62
C ALA A 14 -4.92 -12.97 -12.06
N GLU A 15 -5.54 -13.71 -12.99
CA GLU A 15 -5.14 -13.72 -14.41
C GLU A 15 -5.36 -12.37 -15.12
N SER A 16 -6.26 -11.53 -14.61
CA SER A 16 -6.50 -10.17 -15.12
C SER A 16 -6.84 -9.20 -13.97
N SER A 17 -6.41 -7.94 -14.11
CA SER A 17 -6.81 -6.85 -13.22
C SER A 17 -7.47 -5.71 -14.00
N GLY A 18 -8.40 -5.02 -13.33
CA GLY A 18 -9.07 -3.85 -13.90
C GLY A 18 -8.16 -2.62 -13.93
N ASP A 19 -7.47 -2.38 -12.81
CA ASP A 19 -6.57 -1.26 -12.54
C ASP A 19 -5.19 -1.72 -12.04
N MET A 20 -4.25 -0.77 -12.02
CA MET A 20 -2.91 -0.94 -11.46
C MET A 20 -2.78 -0.18 -10.14
N ASP A 21 -2.68 -0.92 -9.04
CA ASP A 21 -2.29 -0.35 -7.76
C ASP A 21 -0.78 -0.47 -7.57
N VAL A 22 -0.13 0.63 -7.18
CA VAL A 22 1.30 0.69 -6.94
C VAL A 22 1.54 1.23 -5.55
N LEU A 23 2.02 0.36 -4.66
CA LEU A 23 2.59 0.78 -3.39
C LEU A 23 4.02 1.29 -3.61
N LEU A 24 4.33 2.49 -3.13
CA LEU A 24 5.66 3.08 -3.20
C LEU A 24 6.19 3.33 -1.79
N THR A 25 7.46 2.96 -1.55
CA THR A 25 8.18 3.33 -0.33
C THR A 25 9.55 3.87 -0.67
N HIS A 26 10.10 4.69 0.23
CA HIS A 26 11.45 5.23 0.08
C HIS A 26 12.18 5.22 1.42
N PRO A 27 13.48 4.84 1.48
CA PRO A 27 14.25 4.83 2.72
C PRO A 27 14.30 6.17 3.47
N SER A 28 14.22 7.28 2.75
CA SER A 28 14.20 8.63 3.34
C SER A 28 12.80 9.10 3.77
N PHE A 29 11.75 8.31 3.55
CA PHE A 29 10.39 8.62 3.98
C PHE A 29 9.97 7.64 5.07
N THR A 30 9.94 8.13 6.30
CA THR A 30 9.59 7.39 7.51
C THR A 30 8.57 8.19 8.32
N SER A 31 7.77 7.55 9.17
CA SER A 31 6.78 8.23 10.01
C SER A 31 7.39 9.30 10.92
N GLU A 32 8.64 9.12 11.33
CA GLU A 32 9.41 10.03 12.19
C GLU A 32 9.98 11.24 11.42
N SER A 33 10.05 11.19 10.09
CA SER A 33 10.65 12.27 9.29
C SER A 33 9.60 13.31 8.87
N THR A 34 9.72 14.53 9.40
CA THR A 34 8.82 15.67 9.11
C THR A 34 8.97 16.22 7.69
N LYS A 35 10.05 15.85 6.99
CA LYS A 35 10.24 16.24 5.60
C LYS A 35 9.45 15.28 4.74
N GLN A 36 8.44 15.79 4.05
CA GLN A 36 7.83 15.12 2.89
C GLN A 36 8.65 15.51 1.65
N PRO A 37 9.71 14.77 1.30
CA PRO A 37 10.34 14.98 0.00
C PRO A 37 9.26 14.76 -1.06
N LYS A 38 9.23 15.62 -2.08
CA LYS A 38 8.36 15.55 -3.28
C LYS A 38 8.63 14.27 -4.11
N LEU A 39 8.71 13.11 -3.47
CA LEU A 39 9.08 11.82 -4.04
C LEU A 39 8.01 11.35 -5.00
N LEU A 40 6.74 11.40 -4.58
CA LEU A 40 5.63 11.01 -5.43
C LEU A 40 5.58 11.90 -6.68
N HIS A 41 5.75 13.22 -6.51
CA HIS A 41 5.81 14.15 -7.64
C HIS A 41 6.94 13.81 -8.61
N ARG A 42 8.14 13.53 -8.11
CA ARG A 42 9.28 13.14 -8.95
C ARG A 42 9.02 11.83 -9.70
N VAL A 43 8.42 10.83 -9.06
CA VAL A 43 8.09 9.56 -9.71
C VAL A 43 7.04 9.78 -10.80
N VAL A 44 5.96 10.50 -10.49
CA VAL A 44 4.91 10.82 -11.45
C VAL A 44 5.46 11.62 -12.63
N GLU A 45 6.30 12.62 -12.38
CA GLU A 45 6.93 13.42 -13.46
C GLU A 45 7.80 12.56 -14.38
N GLN A 46 8.56 11.60 -13.84
CA GLN A 46 9.34 10.68 -14.66
C GLN A 46 8.45 9.75 -15.48
N LEU A 47 7.36 9.25 -14.90
CA LEU A 47 6.39 8.41 -15.61
C LEU A 47 5.61 9.18 -16.69
N GLN A 48 5.36 10.47 -16.49
CA GLN A 48 4.80 11.36 -17.51
C GLN A 48 5.81 11.62 -18.65
N LYS A 49 7.09 11.82 -18.32
CA LYS A 49 8.15 12.04 -19.32
C LYS A 49 8.35 10.86 -20.28
N VAL A 50 8.15 9.63 -19.80
CA VAL A 50 8.22 8.42 -20.63
C VAL A 50 6.90 8.11 -21.33
N HIS A 51 5.92 9.03 -21.29
CA HIS A 51 4.57 8.86 -21.84
C HIS A 51 3.84 7.62 -21.32
N PHE A 52 4.19 7.15 -20.12
CA PHE A 52 3.49 6.03 -19.49
C PHE A 52 2.23 6.51 -18.80
N ILE A 53 2.30 7.63 -18.06
CA ILE A 53 1.11 8.32 -17.52
C ILE A 53 0.63 9.32 -18.57
N THR A 54 -0.60 9.14 -19.03
CA THR A 54 -1.24 10.00 -20.04
C THR A 54 -2.05 11.11 -19.37
N ASP A 55 -2.81 10.76 -18.33
CA ASP A 55 -3.74 11.66 -17.66
C ASP A 55 -3.60 11.61 -16.15
N THR A 56 -3.92 12.73 -15.50
CA THR A 56 -3.94 12.85 -14.04
C THR A 56 -5.35 13.17 -13.58
N LEU A 57 -5.93 12.30 -12.76
CA LEU A 57 -7.24 12.53 -12.14
C LEU A 57 -7.08 13.29 -10.82
N SER A 58 -6.10 12.89 -10.01
CA SER A 58 -5.80 13.53 -8.73
C SER A 58 -4.34 13.33 -8.35
N LYS A 59 -3.72 14.37 -7.78
CA LYS A 59 -2.31 14.35 -7.38
C LYS A 59 -2.17 15.01 -6.01
N GLY A 60 -2.03 14.20 -4.98
CA GLY A 60 -1.65 14.63 -3.63
C GLY A 60 -0.19 14.33 -3.32
N GLU A 61 0.22 14.56 -2.07
CA GLU A 61 1.59 14.28 -1.61
C GLU A 61 1.85 12.77 -1.43
N THR A 62 0.82 12.04 -0.98
CA THR A 62 0.90 10.61 -0.64
C THR A 62 0.07 9.70 -1.55
N LYS A 63 -0.81 10.26 -2.38
CA LYS A 63 -1.66 9.50 -3.31
C LYS A 63 -1.71 10.18 -4.68
N PHE A 64 -1.54 9.39 -5.72
CA PHE A 64 -1.76 9.78 -7.11
C PHE A 64 -2.79 8.83 -7.73
N MET A 65 -3.72 9.39 -8.49
CA MET A 65 -4.69 8.66 -9.29
C MET A 65 -4.64 9.21 -10.71
N GLY A 66 -4.48 8.33 -11.69
CA GLY A 66 -4.31 8.74 -13.07
C GLY A 66 -4.64 7.64 -14.05
N VAL A 67 -4.27 7.91 -15.30
CA VAL A 67 -4.41 6.99 -16.42
C VAL A 67 -3.02 6.72 -16.98
N CYS A 68 -2.75 5.45 -17.26
CA CYS A 68 -1.54 5.01 -17.91
C CYS A 68 -1.84 4.23 -19.18
N GLN A 69 -0.90 4.28 -20.11
CA GLN A 69 -0.92 3.50 -21.33
C GLN A 69 0.45 2.85 -21.51
N LEU A 70 0.44 1.54 -21.78
CA LEU A 70 1.67 0.85 -22.14
C LEU A 70 2.08 1.26 -23.57
N PRO A 71 3.37 1.55 -23.81
CA PRO A 71 3.83 1.93 -25.13
C PRO A 71 3.53 0.82 -26.15
N SER A 72 3.07 1.23 -27.33
CA SER A 72 2.86 0.32 -28.44
C SER A 72 4.21 -0.29 -28.84
N LYS A 73 4.30 -1.62 -28.89
CA LYS A 73 5.43 -2.28 -29.56
C LYS A 73 5.19 -2.20 -31.08
N ASN A 74 6.22 -2.43 -31.89
CA ASN A 74 6.28 -2.29 -33.36
C ASN A 74 5.15 -2.97 -34.18
N ASP A 75 4.15 -3.56 -33.54
CA ASP A 75 2.97 -4.21 -34.12
C ASP A 75 1.81 -3.21 -34.40
N GLY A 76 2.00 -1.90 -34.15
CA GLY A 76 1.04 -0.85 -34.52
C GLY A 76 -0.27 -0.84 -33.71
N LYS A 77 -0.41 -1.67 -32.68
CA LYS A 77 -1.61 -1.73 -31.83
C LYS A 77 -1.45 -0.87 -30.57
N GLU A 78 -2.16 0.24 -30.53
CA GLU A 78 -2.33 1.02 -29.29
C GLU A 78 -2.97 0.16 -28.20
N ARG A 79 -2.38 0.19 -27.01
CA ARG A 79 -2.90 -0.54 -25.85
C ARG A 79 -4.00 0.28 -25.19
N PRO A 80 -5.00 -0.37 -24.57
CA PRO A 80 -6.05 0.36 -23.87
C PRO A 80 -5.45 1.15 -22.71
N HIS A 81 -6.02 2.33 -22.48
CA HIS A 81 -5.76 3.13 -21.30
C HIS A 81 -6.24 2.38 -20.05
N ARG A 82 -5.42 2.40 -18.99
CA ARG A 82 -5.70 1.72 -17.71
C ARG A 82 -5.58 2.72 -16.58
N ARG A 83 -6.41 2.57 -15.56
CA ARG A 83 -6.26 3.39 -14.34
C ARG A 83 -5.03 2.93 -13.57
N ILE A 84 -4.31 3.90 -13.01
CA ILE A 84 -3.17 3.67 -12.14
C ILE A 84 -3.31 4.50 -10.87
N ASP A 85 -3.18 3.82 -9.74
CA ASP A 85 -3.23 4.42 -8.42
C ASP A 85 -1.87 4.17 -7.75
N ILE A 86 -1.17 5.26 -7.39
CA ILE A 86 0.14 5.19 -6.72
C ILE A 86 -0.03 5.72 -5.30
N ARG A 87 0.32 4.89 -4.30
CA ARG A 87 0.29 5.27 -2.88
C ARG A 87 1.69 5.25 -2.29
N LEU A 88 2.13 6.40 -1.81
CA LEU A 88 3.39 6.54 -1.06
C LEU A 88 3.11 6.27 0.43
N ILE A 89 3.81 5.27 0.98
CA ILE A 89 3.69 4.89 2.40
C ILE A 89 5.06 5.00 3.09
N PRO A 90 5.10 5.43 4.37
CA PRO A 90 6.33 5.43 5.15
C PRO A 90 6.94 4.04 5.21
N LYS A 91 8.27 3.94 5.03
CA LYS A 91 8.96 2.65 4.95
C LYS A 91 8.78 1.80 6.21
N ASP A 92 8.71 2.43 7.37
CA ASP A 92 8.50 1.76 8.66
C ASP A 92 7.10 1.15 8.79
N GLN A 93 6.13 1.62 7.99
CA GLN A 93 4.73 1.18 7.99
C GLN A 93 4.40 0.28 6.79
N TYR A 94 5.43 -0.17 6.05
CA TYR A 94 5.28 -0.94 4.82
C TYR A 94 4.39 -2.17 5.00
N TYR A 95 4.54 -2.94 6.08
CA TYR A 95 3.78 -4.18 6.29
C TYR A 95 2.27 -3.93 6.45
N CYS A 96 1.88 -2.89 7.18
CA CYS A 96 0.48 -2.49 7.34
C CYS A 96 -0.10 -1.99 6.01
N GLY A 97 0.69 -1.21 5.27
CA GLY A 97 0.32 -0.73 3.94
C GLY A 97 0.11 -1.87 2.94
N VAL A 98 1.07 -2.79 2.85
CA VAL A 98 0.96 -3.97 1.97
C VAL A 98 -0.26 -4.80 2.35
N LEU A 99 -0.49 -5.08 3.64
CA LEU A 99 -1.64 -5.86 4.08
C LEU A 99 -2.96 -5.22 3.64
N TYR A 100 -3.08 -3.90 3.77
CA TYR A 100 -4.23 -3.14 3.31
C TYR A 100 -4.41 -3.20 1.78
N PHE A 101 -3.32 -3.12 1.01
CA PHE A 101 -3.35 -3.13 -0.46
C PHE A 101 -3.43 -4.54 -1.07
N THR A 102 -3.10 -5.60 -0.33
CA THR A 102 -3.07 -6.98 -0.82
C THR A 102 -4.41 -7.68 -0.68
N GLY A 103 -5.12 -7.42 0.43
CA GLY A 103 -6.37 -8.10 0.72
C GLY A 103 -7.48 -7.70 -0.25
N SER A 104 -8.40 -8.62 -0.52
CA SER A 104 -9.72 -8.22 -1.01
C SER A 104 -10.43 -7.39 0.07
N ASP A 105 -11.35 -6.52 -0.31
CA ASP A 105 -12.11 -5.69 0.64
C ASP A 105 -12.75 -6.51 1.76
N ILE A 106 -13.19 -7.74 1.44
CA ILE A 106 -13.78 -8.69 2.40
C ILE A 106 -12.73 -9.19 3.37
N PHE A 107 -11.55 -9.59 2.90
CA PHE A 107 -10.45 -10.03 3.76
C PHE A 107 -10.04 -8.92 4.73
N ASN A 108 -9.89 -7.69 4.24
CA ASN A 108 -9.54 -6.53 5.06
C ASN A 108 -10.61 -6.22 6.12
N LYS A 109 -11.89 -6.35 5.78
CA LYS A 109 -13.01 -6.19 6.73
C LYS A 109 -12.98 -7.26 7.82
N ASN A 110 -12.85 -8.53 7.45
CA ASN A 110 -12.83 -9.65 8.39
C ASN A 110 -11.62 -9.56 9.32
N MET A 111 -10.45 -9.24 8.78
CA MET A 111 -9.23 -9.05 9.55
C MET A 111 -9.35 -7.91 10.57
N ARG A 112 -9.96 -6.77 10.17
CA ARG A 112 -10.21 -5.64 11.07
C ARG A 112 -11.20 -6.00 12.17
N ALA A 113 -12.30 -6.68 11.82
CA ALA A 113 -13.28 -7.14 12.79
C ALA A 113 -12.64 -8.08 13.83
N HIS A 114 -11.85 -9.04 13.36
CA HIS A 114 -11.13 -9.95 14.25
C HIS A 114 -10.10 -9.24 15.13
N ALA A 115 -9.40 -8.23 14.60
CA ALA A 115 -8.49 -7.42 15.40
C ALA A 115 -9.23 -6.68 16.52
N LEU A 116 -10.41 -6.12 16.23
CA LEU A 116 -11.25 -5.43 17.23
C LEU A 116 -11.69 -6.38 18.35
N GLU A 117 -12.10 -7.60 18.02
CA GLU A 117 -12.42 -8.65 19.00
C GLU A 117 -11.22 -8.98 19.92
N LYS A 118 -10.00 -8.89 19.40
CA LYS A 118 -8.76 -9.09 20.16
C LYS A 118 -8.25 -7.84 20.87
N GLY A 119 -9.00 -6.73 20.83
CA GLY A 119 -8.60 -5.47 21.45
C GLY A 119 -7.51 -4.73 20.67
N PHE A 120 -7.49 -4.86 19.34
CA PHE A 120 -6.58 -4.13 18.45
C PHE A 120 -7.36 -3.42 17.36
N THR A 121 -6.81 -2.32 16.86
CA THR A 121 -7.30 -1.63 15.66
C THR A 121 -6.20 -1.60 14.60
N ILE A 122 -6.55 -1.95 13.37
CA ILE A 122 -5.63 -2.02 12.23
C ILE A 122 -6.07 -0.99 11.19
N ASN A 123 -5.16 -0.07 10.85
CA ASN A 123 -5.30 0.84 9.71
C ASN A 123 -4.15 0.63 8.71
N GLU A 124 -4.12 1.40 7.62
CA GLU A 124 -3.09 1.26 6.57
C GLU A 124 -1.68 1.67 7.04
N TYR A 125 -1.56 2.26 8.22
CA TYR A 125 -0.32 2.82 8.75
C TYR A 125 0.21 2.05 9.97
N THR A 126 -0.66 1.62 10.88
CA THR A 126 -0.29 1.11 12.20
C THR A 126 -1.33 0.14 12.74
N ILE A 127 -0.86 -0.72 13.65
CA ILE A 127 -1.72 -1.54 14.51
C ILE A 127 -1.60 -1.03 15.95
N ARG A 128 -2.74 -0.68 16.56
CA ARG A 128 -2.79 -0.11 17.90
C ARG A 128 -3.63 -0.97 18.85
N PRO A 129 -3.19 -1.19 20.09
CA PRO A 129 -4.05 -1.78 21.11
C PRO A 129 -5.15 -0.81 21.53
N LEU A 130 -6.35 -1.33 21.68
CA LEU A 130 -7.50 -0.63 22.26
C LEU A 130 -7.43 -0.79 23.78
N GLY A 131 -7.53 0.33 24.50
CA GLY A 131 -7.69 0.30 25.94
C GLY A 131 -9.08 -0.21 26.34
N VAL A 132 -9.22 -0.60 27.61
CA VAL A 132 -10.49 -1.06 28.21
C VAL A 132 -11.64 -0.04 28.10
N THR A 133 -11.34 1.22 27.79
CA THR A 133 -12.30 2.32 27.59
C THR A 133 -12.58 2.65 26.12
N GLY A 134 -12.04 1.89 25.16
CA GLY A 134 -12.07 2.24 23.73
C GLY A 134 -11.13 3.41 23.36
N ALA A 135 -10.40 3.96 24.34
CA ALA A 135 -9.38 4.97 24.11
C ALA A 135 -8.11 4.35 23.52
N TYR A 136 -7.47 5.04 22.58
CA TYR A 136 -6.20 4.64 22.01
C TYR A 136 -5.13 4.62 23.10
N LEU A 137 -4.61 3.44 23.43
CA LEU A 137 -3.42 3.33 24.26
C LEU A 137 -2.25 3.83 23.42
N CYS A 138 -1.56 4.87 23.90
CA CYS A 138 -0.35 5.37 23.25
C CYS A 138 0.73 4.27 23.38
N PRO A 139 1.07 3.54 22.30
CA PRO A 139 2.03 2.46 22.41
C PRO A 139 3.41 3.08 22.54
N ARG A 140 4.28 2.52 23.39
CA ARG A 140 5.72 2.77 23.23
C ARG A 140 6.11 2.29 21.82
N GLU A 141 6.56 3.19 20.94
CA GLU A 141 6.74 2.96 19.49
C GLU A 141 7.50 1.68 19.11
N ARG A 142 8.42 1.23 19.96
CA ARG A 142 9.16 -0.04 19.74
C ARG A 142 8.29 -1.28 19.81
N GLN A 143 7.18 -1.25 20.55
CA GLN A 143 6.30 -2.40 20.75
C GLN A 143 5.37 -2.63 19.55
N CYS A 144 4.91 -1.57 18.87
CA CYS A 144 4.08 -1.67 17.68
C CYS A 144 4.82 -2.35 16.51
N ARG A 145 6.07 -1.97 16.24
CA ARG A 145 6.84 -2.51 15.09
C ARG A 145 7.14 -4.01 15.21
N HIS A 146 7.35 -4.52 16.42
CA HIS A 146 7.54 -5.95 16.65
C HIS A 146 6.20 -6.71 16.62
N LEU A 147 5.11 -6.07 17.06
CA LEU A 147 3.76 -6.61 16.94
C LEU A 147 3.35 -6.77 15.48
N GLU A 148 3.63 -5.80 14.61
CA GLU A 148 3.25 -5.84 13.20
C GLU A 148 3.80 -7.07 12.49
N ARG A 149 5.09 -7.41 12.69
CA ARG A 149 5.67 -8.64 12.11
C ARG A 149 5.06 -9.92 12.68
N LYS A 150 4.84 -9.97 14.01
CA LYS A 150 4.21 -11.13 14.67
C LYS A 150 2.73 -11.29 14.33
N LEU A 151 2.03 -10.19 14.11
CA LEU A 151 0.63 -10.19 13.71
C LEU A 151 0.52 -10.53 12.23
N PHE A 152 1.41 -10.01 11.38
CA PHE A 152 1.49 -10.43 9.97
C PHE A 152 1.75 -11.93 9.85
N SER A 153 2.65 -12.50 10.67
CA SER A 153 2.85 -13.96 10.69
C SER A 153 1.62 -14.72 11.22
N LYS A 154 0.95 -14.23 12.26
CA LYS A 154 -0.29 -14.86 12.79
C LYS A 154 -1.49 -14.73 11.84
N ILE A 155 -1.61 -13.61 11.13
CA ILE A 155 -2.68 -13.35 10.16
C ILE A 155 -2.43 -14.17 8.87
N LEU A 156 -1.18 -14.28 8.41
CA LEU A 156 -0.83 -15.18 7.31
C LEU A 156 -1.13 -16.64 7.65
N GLN A 157 -0.84 -17.08 8.89
CA GLN A 157 -1.23 -18.40 9.38
C GLN A 157 -2.76 -18.58 9.37
N PHE A 158 -3.51 -17.53 9.70
CA PHE A 158 -4.97 -17.56 9.64
C PHE A 158 -5.50 -17.67 8.21
N GLY A 159 -4.87 -16.98 7.26
CA GLY A 159 -5.17 -17.09 5.82
C GLY A 159 -4.93 -18.50 5.27
N THR A 160 -3.90 -19.20 5.75
CA THR A 160 -3.64 -20.59 5.37
C THR A 160 -4.63 -21.59 6.00
N SER A 161 -5.15 -21.33 7.20
CA SER A 161 -6.16 -22.18 7.85
C SER A 161 -7.60 -21.93 7.39
N ALA A 162 -7.87 -20.80 6.72
CA ALA A 162 -9.18 -20.51 6.13
C ALA A 162 -9.33 -21.08 4.70
N LEU A 163 -8.26 -21.64 4.13
CA LEU A 163 -8.21 -22.28 2.81
C LEU A 163 -8.10 -23.81 2.89
N SER A 164 -8.20 -24.39 4.08
CA SER A 164 -8.23 -25.84 4.35
C SER A 164 -9.61 -26.29 4.78
#